data_AF-A0A2M6T0F2-F1
#
_entry.id   AF-A0A2M6T0F2-F1
#
_cell.length_a   1.000
_cell.length_b   1.000
_cell.length_c   1.000
_cell.angle_alpha   90.00
_cell.angle_beta   90.00
_cell.angle_gamma   90.00
#
_symmetry.space_group_name_H-M   'P 1'
#
loop_
_entity.id
_entity.type
_entity.pdbx_description
1 polymer ?
#
loop_
_entity_poly.entity_id
_entity_poly.type
_entity_poly.pdbx_seq_one_letter_code
_entity_poly.pdbx_strand_id
1 'polypeptide(L)'
;MGAKVYIKYFLSLQKTFNAVPQYWKKFETCGELELYKLNEKEKYLVMRLKNYDIHPIMCPYLGGYFLGLAQNIIRSDKITIEETACIYKGGAYHEYTIRWQ
;
A
#
# COMPACT_ATOMS: atom_id res chain seq x y z
N MET A 1 7.40 -21.90 22.85
CA MET A 1 6.27 -20.98 23.10
C MET A 1 6.35 -19.84 22.07
N GLY A 2 5.99 -20.07 20.80
CA GLY A 2 6.41 -19.20 19.67
C GLY A 2 5.32 -18.47 18.89
N ALA A 3 4.03 -18.73 19.12
CA ALA A 3 2.96 -18.22 18.26
C ALA A 3 2.36 -16.86 18.70
N LYS A 4 2.52 -16.46 19.97
CA LYS A 4 1.79 -15.31 20.53
C LYS A 4 2.27 -13.93 20.06
N VAL A 5 3.51 -13.82 19.59
CA VAL A 5 4.10 -12.53 19.19
C VAL A 5 3.71 -12.16 17.76
N TYR A 6 3.74 -13.11 16.82
CA TYR A 6 3.44 -12.87 15.41
C TYR A 6 1.98 -12.45 15.16
N ILE A 7 1.01 -13.06 15.85
CA ILE A 7 -0.42 -12.73 15.70
C ILE A 7 -0.70 -11.27 16.06
N LYS A 8 -0.04 -10.74 17.10
CA LYS A 8 -0.20 -9.33 17.51
C LYS A 8 0.35 -8.36 16.44
N TYR A 9 1.45 -8.72 15.79
CA TYR A 9 1.99 -7.95 14.66
C TYR A 9 1.10 -8.05 13.42
N PHE A 10 0.59 -9.24 13.09
CA PHE A 10 -0.33 -9.44 11.97
C PHE A 10 -1.59 -8.57 12.10
N LEU A 11 -2.22 -8.62 13.27
CA LEU A 11 -3.37 -7.77 13.58
C LEU A 11 -3.01 -6.27 13.51
N SER A 12 -1.77 -5.88 13.83
CA SER A 12 -1.33 -4.48 13.76
C SER A 12 -1.12 -4.00 12.33
N LEU A 13 -0.59 -4.85 11.44
CA LEU A 13 -0.34 -4.49 10.04
C LEU A 13 -1.65 -4.37 9.27
N GLN A 14 -2.50 -5.41 9.35
CA GLN A 14 -3.83 -5.41 8.75
C GLN A 14 -4.66 -4.22 9.24
N LYS A 15 -4.67 -3.94 10.55
CA LYS A 15 -5.42 -2.81 11.11
C LYS A 15 -4.89 -1.46 10.63
N THR A 16 -3.57 -1.30 10.56
CA THR A 16 -2.95 -0.05 10.10
C THR A 16 -3.29 0.22 8.63
N PHE A 17 -3.04 -0.75 7.74
CA PHE A 17 -3.30 -0.56 6.31
C PHE A 17 -4.79 -0.49 5.97
N ASN A 18 -5.68 -1.11 6.75
CA ASN A 18 -7.13 -0.89 6.63
C ASN A 18 -7.56 0.54 7.00
N ALA A 19 -6.79 1.24 7.85
CA ALA A 19 -7.08 2.62 8.21
C ALA A 19 -6.56 3.63 7.17
N VAL A 20 -5.54 3.25 6.37
CA VAL A 20 -4.92 4.13 5.36
C VAL A 20 -5.93 4.74 4.38
N PRO A 21 -6.91 3.99 3.81
CA PRO A 21 -8.00 4.56 3.01
C PRO A 21 -8.79 5.68 3.71
N GLN A 22 -9.01 5.56 5.02
CA GLN A 22 -9.74 6.57 5.78
C GLN A 22 -8.90 7.82 6.00
N TYR A 23 -7.58 7.66 6.16
CA TYR A 23 -6.65 8.79 6.23
C TYR A 23 -6.51 9.48 4.87
N TRP A 24 -6.45 8.72 3.77
CA TRP A 24 -6.43 9.26 2.41
C TRP A 24 -7.58 10.25 2.21
N LYS A 25 -8.82 9.83 2.50
CA LYS A 25 -10.02 10.69 2.38
C LYS A 25 -10.01 11.95 3.25
N LYS A 26 -9.17 12.02 4.29
CA LYS A 26 -9.03 13.21 5.14
C LYS A 26 -8.10 14.25 4.53
N PHE A 27 -7.11 13.83 3.75
CA PHE A 27 -6.07 14.70 3.21
C PHE A 27 -6.22 14.95 1.70
N GLU A 28 -6.82 13.99 1.00
CA GLU A 28 -7.01 14.02 -0.44
C GLU A 28 -8.50 14.00 -0.77
N THR A 29 -8.92 14.93 -1.61
CA THR A 29 -10.30 15.04 -2.09
C THR A 29 -10.57 14.19 -3.33
N CYS A 30 -9.52 13.64 -3.94
CA CYS A 30 -9.57 12.87 -5.17
C CYS A 30 -8.95 11.48 -4.98
N GLY A 31 -9.38 10.55 -5.81
CA GLY A 31 -8.98 9.16 -5.72
C GLY A 31 -9.60 8.38 -4.57
N GLU A 32 -9.77 7.08 -4.80
CA GLU A 32 -10.22 6.12 -3.81
C GLU A 32 -9.12 5.09 -3.57
N LEU A 33 -8.42 5.26 -2.46
CA LEU A 33 -7.39 4.32 -2.03
C LEU A 33 -8.04 3.11 -1.34
N GLU A 34 -7.65 1.91 -1.73
CA GLU A 34 -8.07 0.66 -1.09
C GLU A 34 -6.87 -0.26 -0.82
N LEU A 35 -6.91 -0.97 0.31
CA LEU A 35 -6.05 -2.13 0.53
C LEU A 35 -6.71 -3.32 -0.17
N TYR A 36 -6.28 -3.62 -1.39
CA TYR A 36 -6.86 -4.69 -2.19
C TYR A 36 -6.49 -6.08 -1.68
N LYS A 37 -5.23 -6.26 -1.27
CA LYS A 37 -4.73 -7.53 -0.76
C LYS A 37 -3.65 -7.32 0.29
N LEU A 38 -3.66 -8.13 1.34
CA LEU A 38 -2.57 -8.28 2.27
C LEU A 38 -2.28 -9.77 2.43
N ASN A 39 -1.05 -10.19 2.11
CA ASN A 39 -0.57 -11.54 2.40
C ASN A 39 0.73 -11.44 3.21
N GLU A 40 0.59 -11.53 4.53
CA GLU A 40 1.73 -11.42 5.44
C GLU A 40 2.63 -12.67 5.40
N LYS A 41 2.09 -13.84 5.05
CA LYS A 41 2.87 -15.08 4.91
C LYS A 41 3.81 -14.99 3.71
N GLU A 42 3.29 -14.51 2.59
CA GLU A 42 4.06 -14.28 1.36
C GLU A 42 4.74 -12.89 1.35
N LYS A 43 4.59 -12.13 2.44
CA LYS A 43 5.20 -10.81 2.68
C LYS A 43 4.96 -9.79 1.56
N TYR A 44 3.69 -9.61 1.17
CA TYR A 44 3.31 -8.51 0.30
C TYR A 44 1.93 -7.95 0.61
N LEU A 45 1.70 -6.74 0.11
CA LEU A 45 0.39 -6.12 0.05
C LEU A 45 0.20 -5.41 -1.30
N VAL A 46 -1.05 -5.23 -1.68
CA VAL A 46 -1.46 -4.58 -2.91
C VAL A 46 -2.40 -3.44 -2.52
N MET A 47 -2.04 -2.23 -2.91
CA MET A 47 -2.89 -1.05 -2.80
C MET A 47 -3.37 -0.65 -4.17
N ARG A 48 -4.64 -0.25 -4.27
CA ARG A 48 -5.20 0.31 -5.50
C ARG A 48 -5.70 1.70 -5.24
N LEU A 49 -5.38 2.60 -6.16
CA LEU A 49 -5.90 3.96 -6.17
C LEU A 49 -6.75 4.11 -7.43
N LYS A 50 -8.07 4.13 -7.22
CA LYS A 50 -9.08 4.30 -8.27
C LYS A 50 -9.42 5.78 -8.42
N ASN A 51 -9.99 6.17 -9.56
CA ASN A 51 -10.51 7.53 -9.78
C ASN A 51 -9.50 8.65 -9.48
N TYR A 52 -8.22 8.43 -9.82
CA TYR A 52 -7.13 9.37 -9.60
C TYR A 52 -6.37 9.61 -10.91
N ASP A 53 -6.74 10.66 -11.62
CA ASP A 53 -6.32 10.95 -13.00
C ASP A 53 -5.67 12.34 -13.17
N ILE A 54 -5.04 12.85 -12.10
CA ILE A 54 -4.44 14.19 -12.06
C ILE A 54 -3.34 14.36 -13.12
N HIS A 55 -2.22 13.63 -12.98
CA HIS A 55 -1.10 13.71 -13.91
C HIS A 55 -0.17 12.48 -13.77
N PRO A 56 0.46 11.98 -14.86
CA PRO A 56 1.41 10.85 -14.80
C PRO A 56 2.60 11.04 -13.85
N ILE A 57 2.99 12.29 -13.58
CA ILE A 57 4.06 12.61 -12.61
C ILE A 57 3.72 12.18 -11.19
N MET A 58 2.42 12.02 -10.88
CA MET A 58 1.98 11.55 -9.57
C MET A 58 2.29 10.07 -9.36
N CYS A 59 2.43 9.27 -10.42
CA CYS A 59 2.74 7.84 -10.31
C CYS A 59 4.02 7.54 -9.51
N PRO A 60 5.19 8.11 -9.86
CA PRO A 60 6.40 7.92 -9.07
C PRO A 60 6.32 8.59 -7.69
N TYR A 61 5.62 9.73 -7.56
CA TYR A 61 5.41 10.39 -6.27
C TYR A 61 4.64 9.48 -5.29
N LEU A 62 3.50 8.94 -5.73
CA LEU A 62 2.67 8.01 -4.96
C LEU A 62 3.43 6.73 -4.62
N GLY A 63 4.21 6.21 -5.58
CA GLY A 63 5.11 5.08 -5.33
C GLY A 63 6.08 5.36 -4.18
N GLY A 64 6.77 6.51 -4.21
CA GLY A 64 7.66 6.93 -3.12
C GLY A 64 6.94 7.14 -1.78
N TYR A 65 5.78 7.79 -1.82
CA TYR A 65 4.95 8.04 -0.63
C TYR A 65 4.51 6.73 0.04
N PHE A 66 3.98 5.79 -0.75
CA PHE A 66 3.54 4.48 -0.26
C PHE A 66 4.69 3.61 0.23
N LEU A 67 5.85 3.67 -0.42
CA LEU A 67 7.06 2.99 0.07
C LEU A 67 7.50 3.55 1.42
N GLY A 68 7.56 4.88 1.57
CA GLY A 68 7.92 5.52 2.83
C GLY A 68 6.95 5.18 3.95
N LEU A 69 5.65 5.16 3.66
CA LEU A 69 4.63 4.72 4.61
C LEU A 69 4.88 3.26 5.04
N ALA A 70 5.14 2.36 4.09
CA ALA A 70 5.44 0.96 4.38
C ALA A 70 6.71 0.78 5.21
N GLN A 71 7.78 1.53 4.93
CA GLN A 71 9.02 1.52 5.72
C GLN A 71 8.85 1.96 7.16
N ASN A 72 7.89 2.84 7.44
CA ASN A 72 7.59 3.28 8.81
C ASN A 72 6.70 2.29 9.58
N ILE A 73 5.86 1.52 8.87
CA ILE A 73 4.90 0.60 9.49
C ILE A 73 5.47 -0.81 9.61
N ILE A 74 6.13 -1.30 8.56
CA ILE A 74 6.63 -2.67 8.44
C ILE A 74 8.07 -2.71 8.94
N ARG A 75 8.33 -3.56 9.94
CA ARG A 75 9.69 -3.83 10.41
C ARG A 75 10.35 -4.86 9.49
N SER A 76 11.02 -4.38 8.45
CA SER A 76 11.83 -5.18 7.55
C SER A 76 12.98 -4.33 7.02
N ASP A 77 14.15 -4.94 6.88
CA ASP A 77 15.34 -4.27 6.37
C ASP A 77 15.27 -4.01 4.87
N LYS A 78 14.36 -4.70 4.17
CA LYS A 78 14.20 -4.59 2.71
C LYS A 78 12.73 -4.56 2.33
N ILE A 79 12.29 -3.38 1.93
CA ILE A 79 10.95 -3.15 1.39
C ILE A 79 11.08 -2.58 -0.01
N THR A 80 10.29 -3.11 -0.93
CA THR A 80 10.24 -2.70 -2.33
C THR A 80 8.81 -2.37 -2.73
N ILE A 81 8.67 -1.49 -3.71
CA ILE A 81 7.38 -1.15 -4.31
C ILE A 81 7.50 -1.22 -5.84
N GLU A 82 6.42 -1.67 -6.47
CA GLU A 82 6.29 -1.69 -7.93
C GLU A 82 4.89 -1.20 -8.30
N GLU A 83 4.80 -0.35 -9.33
CA GLU A 83 3.52 0.01 -9.96
C GLU A 83 3.15 -1.10 -10.95
N THR A 84 2.25 -2.00 -10.56
CA THR A 84 1.83 -3.16 -11.36
C THR A 84 0.69 -2.86 -12.33
N ALA A 85 -0.06 -1.77 -12.12
CA ALA A 85 -1.04 -1.24 -13.06
C ALA A 85 -1.10 0.28 -12.97
N CYS A 86 -1.41 0.94 -14.08
CA CYS A 86 -1.46 2.40 -14.17
C CYS A 86 -2.47 2.84 -15.22
N ILE A 87 -3.33 3.81 -14.92
CA ILE A 87 -4.32 4.31 -15.88
C ILE A 87 -3.66 4.92 -17.12
N TYR A 88 -2.52 5.57 -16.96
CA TYR A 88 -1.76 6.16 -18.07
C TYR A 88 -1.05 5.11 -18.94
N LYS A 89 -1.05 3.85 -18.52
CA LYS A 89 -0.52 2.70 -19.26
C LYS A 89 -1.64 1.74 -19.72
N GLY A 90 -2.91 2.19 -19.71
CA GLY A 90 -4.07 1.39 -20.13
C GLY A 90 -4.72 0.53 -19.04
N GLY A 91 -4.34 0.70 -17.77
CA GLY A 91 -4.99 0.07 -16.63
C GLY A 91 -6.30 0.78 -16.22
N ALA A 92 -7.12 0.12 -15.40
CA ALA A 92 -8.35 0.72 -14.87
C ALA A 92 -8.11 1.58 -13.60
N TYR A 93 -6.95 1.45 -12.97
CA TYR A 93 -6.56 2.13 -11.74
C TYR A 93 -5.02 2.13 -11.61
N HIS A 94 -4.50 2.88 -10.65
CA HIS A 94 -3.13 2.70 -10.19
C HIS A 94 -3.08 1.54 -9.20
N GLU A 95 -2.15 0.61 -9.39
CA GLU A 95 -1.92 -0.52 -8.48
C GLU A 95 -0.47 -0.55 -8.07
N TYR A 96 -0.24 -0.63 -6.76
CA TYR A 96 1.08 -0.69 -6.17
C TYR A 96 1.22 -1.97 -5.35
N THR A 97 2.19 -2.79 -5.72
CA THR A 97 2.55 -3.98 -4.96
C THR A 97 3.76 -3.67 -4.09
N ILE A 98 3.59 -3.78 -2.77
CA ILE A 98 4.66 -3.62 -1.79
C ILE A 98 5.08 -5.01 -1.31
N ARG A 99 6.37 -5.30 -1.32
CA ARG A 99 6.95 -6.57 -0.84
C ARG A 99 8.02 -6.31 0.20
N TRP A 100 8.11 -7.19 1.20
CA TRP A 100 9.14 -7.14 2.23
C TRP A 100 9.80 -8.50 2.49
N GLN A 101 11.00 -8.49 3.09
CA GLN A 101 11.76 -9.70 3.42
C GLN A 101 11.94 -9.88 4.92
#